data_AF-A0A7X8I7F6-F1
#
_entry.id   AF-A0A7X8I7F6-F1
#
_cell.length_a   1.000
_cell.length_b   1.000
_cell.length_c   1.000
_cell.angle_alpha   90.00
_cell.angle_beta   90.00
_cell.angle_gamma   90.00
#
_symmetry.space_group_name_H-M   'P 1'
#
loop_
_entity.id
_entity.type
_entity.pdbx_description
1 polymer ?
#
loop_
_entity_poly.entity_id
_entity_poly.type
_entity_poly.pdbx_seq_one_letter_code
_entity_poly.pdbx_strand_id
1 'polypeptide(L)'
;DALQGGYVPGLIGQMAESADMAALNELLGGAAPFAADAFEAVKEIAAMLNDLLARGGLDGMLDTVALILVALVLGGIMETCGFLEVLLERLLQKVKSLFGLVGAVVFSCIFTNLFLGDQYLALVMPGRLFRPAFDDYEKDGRKVDARLLSRTLEDSGTLTSVLVPWNTCGAYNSGVLGVPTLSYLPYAFLNYLNPLVALVMTRLGIGIPWLQKNGETEAAG
;
A
#
# COMPACT_ATOMS: atom_id res chain seq x y z
N ASP A 1 11.93 24.82 3.78
CA ASP A 1 10.48 24.97 3.98
C ASP A 1 9.56 24.19 3.04
N ALA A 2 9.93 23.91 1.78
CA ALA A 2 9.06 23.09 0.91
C ALA A 2 8.83 21.64 1.39
N LEU A 3 9.78 21.07 2.14
CA LEU A 3 9.66 19.74 2.74
C LEU A 3 8.71 19.71 3.95
N GLN A 4 8.61 20.79 4.72
CA GLN A 4 7.82 20.85 5.95
C GLN A 4 6.38 21.30 5.65
N GLY A 5 6.19 22.45 4.99
CA GLY A 5 4.86 23.04 4.74
C GLY A 5 4.25 22.75 3.37
N GLY A 6 4.88 21.91 2.54
CA GLY A 6 4.48 21.68 1.14
C GLY A 6 5.14 22.65 0.14
N TYR A 7 5.02 22.34 -1.15
CA TYR A 7 5.63 23.16 -2.20
C TYR A 7 4.71 24.33 -2.51
N VAL A 8 5.06 25.54 -2.04
CA VAL A 8 4.42 26.78 -2.49
C VAL A 8 5.19 27.24 -3.73
N PRO A 9 4.64 27.06 -4.94
CA PRO A 9 5.32 27.49 -6.15
C PRO A 9 5.16 29.00 -6.23
N GLY A 10 6.24 29.76 -6.00
CA GLY A 10 6.21 31.20 -6.23
C GLY A 10 5.72 31.54 -7.64
N LEU A 11 6.13 30.75 -8.64
CA LEU A 11 5.74 30.95 -10.03
C LEU A 11 4.29 30.53 -10.33
N ILE A 12 3.87 29.31 -9.92
CA ILE A 12 2.52 28.80 -10.23
C ILE A 12 1.46 29.55 -9.42
N GLY A 13 1.76 29.93 -8.17
CA GLY A 13 0.89 30.82 -7.39
C GLY A 13 0.74 32.19 -8.05
N GLN A 14 1.84 32.80 -8.51
CA GLN A 14 1.79 34.07 -9.25
C GLN A 14 1.06 33.95 -10.60
N MET A 15 1.15 32.79 -11.27
CA MET A 15 0.38 32.52 -12.49
C MET A 15 -1.11 32.37 -12.19
N ALA A 16 -1.48 31.68 -11.11
CA ALA A 16 -2.86 31.51 -10.65
C ALA A 16 -3.50 32.83 -10.19
N GLU A 17 -2.71 33.75 -9.61
CA GLU A 17 -3.16 35.07 -9.15
C GLU A 17 -3.02 36.18 -10.20
N SER A 18 -2.46 35.89 -11.37
CA SER A 18 -2.23 36.90 -12.41
C SER A 18 -3.54 37.58 -12.84
N ALA A 19 -3.49 38.91 -12.88
CA ALA A 19 -4.63 39.74 -13.24
C ALA A 19 -4.85 39.77 -14.77
N ASP A 20 -3.75 39.77 -15.55
CA ASP A 20 -3.78 39.99 -16.99
C ASP A 20 -2.78 39.10 -17.74
N MET A 21 -3.07 38.81 -19.02
CA MET A 21 -2.20 38.06 -19.94
C MET A 21 -0.76 38.61 -20.03
N ALA A 22 -0.58 39.92 -19.88
CA ALA A 22 0.74 40.55 -19.95
C ALA A 22 1.63 40.12 -18.77
N ALA A 23 1.09 40.08 -17.56
CA ALA A 23 1.80 39.63 -16.37
C ALA A 23 2.13 38.12 -16.44
N LEU A 24 1.21 37.32 -17.00
CA LEU A 24 1.42 35.88 -17.18
C LEU A 24 2.52 35.59 -18.22
N ASN A 25 2.54 36.31 -19.34
CA ASN A 25 3.57 36.15 -20.38
C ASN A 25 4.97 36.66 -19.92
N GLU A 26 5.01 37.64 -19.02
CA GLU A 26 6.25 38.09 -18.37
C GLU A 26 6.81 37.04 -17.41
N LEU A 27 5.93 36.41 -16.61
CA LEU A 27 6.27 35.28 -15.71
C LEU A 27 6.84 34.07 -16.45
N LEU A 28 6.43 33.85 -17.70
CA LEU A 28 6.86 32.74 -18.56
C LEU A 28 8.12 33.05 -19.39
N GLY A 29 8.74 34.22 -19.19
CA GLY A 29 10.01 34.57 -19.84
C GLY A 29 9.94 34.71 -21.36
N GLY A 30 8.76 34.99 -21.93
CA GLY A 30 8.59 35.17 -23.37
C GLY A 30 8.50 33.87 -24.19
N ALA A 31 8.29 32.71 -23.56
CA ALA A 31 7.77 31.55 -24.28
C ALA A 31 6.41 31.93 -24.92
N ALA A 32 6.17 31.48 -26.16
CA ALA A 32 5.15 32.00 -27.07
C ALA A 32 3.84 32.42 -26.39
N PRO A 33 3.29 33.62 -26.70
CA PRO A 33 2.11 34.13 -26.03
C PRO A 33 0.97 33.12 -26.18
N PHE A 34 0.42 32.70 -25.05
CA PHE A 34 -0.80 31.91 -25.06
C PHE A 34 -1.87 32.70 -25.80
N ALA A 35 -2.65 32.02 -26.64
CA ALA A 35 -3.77 32.66 -27.33
C ALA A 35 -4.77 33.18 -26.28
N ALA A 36 -5.48 34.28 -26.57
CA ALA A 36 -6.32 34.98 -25.60
C ALA A 36 -7.40 34.09 -24.95
N ASP A 37 -7.83 33.05 -25.66
CA ASP A 37 -8.74 32.00 -25.23
C ASP A 37 -8.13 30.99 -24.24
N ALA A 38 -6.79 30.90 -24.17
CA ALA A 38 -6.07 30.01 -23.27
C ALA A 38 -5.72 30.64 -21.91
N PHE A 39 -5.95 31.95 -21.69
CA PHE A 39 -5.64 32.61 -20.41
C PHE A 39 -6.36 31.98 -19.23
N GLU A 40 -7.69 31.82 -19.35
CA GLU A 40 -8.53 31.23 -18.30
C GLU A 40 -8.14 29.77 -18.05
N ALA A 41 -7.87 29.01 -19.11
CA ALA A 41 -7.42 27.63 -18.99
C ALA A 41 -6.07 27.51 -18.27
N VAL A 42 -5.10 28.39 -18.56
CA VAL A 42 -3.80 28.39 -17.88
C VAL A 42 -3.93 28.80 -16.42
N LYS A 43 -4.81 29.76 -16.10
CA LYS A 43 -5.09 30.17 -14.72
C LYS A 43 -5.75 29.04 -13.92
N GLU A 44 -6.71 28.36 -14.52
CA GLU A 44 -7.38 27.21 -13.90
C GLU A 44 -6.41 26.03 -13.67
N ILE A 45 -5.56 25.72 -14.66
CA ILE A 45 -4.50 24.71 -14.51
C ILE A 45 -3.49 25.12 -13.44
N ALA A 46 -3.07 26.39 -13.40
CA ALA A 46 -2.14 26.89 -12.38
C ALA A 46 -2.77 26.81 -10.98
N ALA A 47 -4.04 27.18 -10.83
CA ALA A 47 -4.76 27.06 -9.56
C ALA A 47 -4.89 25.60 -9.12
N MET A 48 -5.25 24.69 -10.03
CA MET A 48 -5.31 23.24 -9.77
C MET A 48 -3.94 22.68 -9.37
N LEU A 49 -2.87 23.04 -10.08
CA LEU A 49 -1.51 22.62 -9.76
C LEU A 49 -1.06 23.16 -8.40
N ASN A 50 -1.40 24.42 -8.08
CA ASN A 50 -1.09 25.01 -6.80
C ASN A 50 -1.79 24.26 -5.66
N ASP A 51 -3.08 23.93 -5.80
CA ASP A 51 -3.83 23.14 -4.82
C ASP A 51 -3.30 21.70 -4.67
N LEU A 52 -2.84 21.10 -5.78
CA LEU A 52 -2.22 19.77 -5.77
C LEU A 52 -0.86 19.76 -5.05
N LEU A 53 -0.06 20.81 -5.24
CA LEU A 53 1.31 20.93 -4.72
C LEU A 53 1.38 21.50 -3.29
N ALA A 54 0.39 22.30 -2.89
CA ALA A 54 0.32 22.97 -1.58
C ALA A 54 -0.39 22.14 -0.49
N ARG A 55 -0.42 20.80 -0.60
CA ARG A 55 -1.09 19.88 0.35
C ARG A 55 -0.41 19.73 1.72
N GLY A 56 0.45 20.67 2.13
CA GLY A 56 1.01 20.71 3.48
C GLY A 56 2.21 19.80 3.75
N GLY A 57 2.74 19.08 2.76
CA GLY A 57 4.01 18.34 2.88
C GLY A 57 4.05 17.37 4.07
N LEU A 58 5.14 17.42 4.85
CA LEU A 58 5.29 16.59 6.06
C LEU A 58 4.33 17.01 7.18
N ASP A 59 4.04 18.30 7.34
CA ASP A 59 3.15 18.79 8.39
C ASP A 59 1.73 18.23 8.23
N GLY A 60 1.24 18.17 7.00
CA GLY A 60 -0.06 17.56 6.67
C GLY A 60 -0.10 16.04 6.86
N MET A 61 1.06 15.38 7.01
CA MET A 61 1.15 13.93 7.24
C MET A 61 1.44 13.59 8.71
N LEU A 62 1.66 14.55 9.60
CA LEU A 62 2.07 14.29 10.99
C LEU A 62 1.09 13.39 11.74
N ASP A 63 -0.22 13.55 11.54
CA ASP A 63 -1.23 12.70 12.16
C ASP A 63 -1.10 11.23 11.71
N THR A 64 -0.81 11.02 10.41
CA THR A 64 -0.58 9.67 9.86
C THR A 64 0.73 9.09 10.41
N VAL A 65 1.79 9.90 10.47
CA VAL A 65 3.08 9.49 11.02
C VAL A 65 2.98 9.12 12.50
N ALA A 66 2.23 9.90 13.29
CA ALA A 66 1.99 9.60 14.71
C ALA A 66 1.28 8.24 14.89
N LEU A 67 0.28 7.95 14.07
CA LEU A 67 -0.39 6.64 14.07
C LEU A 67 0.58 5.49 13.73
N ILE A 68 1.42 5.67 12.71
CA ILE A 68 2.44 4.68 12.34
C ILE A 68 3.39 4.40 13.52
N LEU A 69 3.89 5.45 14.19
CA LEU A 69 4.81 5.30 15.32
C LEU A 69 4.16 4.53 16.49
N VAL A 70 2.92 4.86 16.85
CA VAL A 70 2.19 4.16 17.90
C VAL A 70 1.98 2.68 17.54
N ALA A 71 1.61 2.41 16.29
CA ALA A 71 1.39 1.05 15.82
C ALA A 71 2.68 0.23 15.82
N LEU A 72 3.81 0.77 15.34
CA LEU A 72 5.11 0.10 15.37
C LEU A 72 5.55 -0.28 16.78
N VAL A 73 5.32 0.60 17.77
CA VAL A 73 5.61 0.30 19.18
C VAL A 73 4.75 -0.87 19.68
N LEU A 74 3.45 -0.87 19.39
CA LEU A 74 2.55 -1.96 19.76
C LEU A 74 2.98 -3.30 19.12
N GLY A 75 3.34 -3.27 17.84
CA GLY A 75 3.83 -4.45 17.13
C GLY A 75 5.11 -5.03 17.73
N GLY A 76 6.08 -4.16 18.09
CA GLY A 76 7.31 -4.59 18.75
C GLY A 76 7.06 -5.22 20.12
N ILE A 77 6.09 -4.72 20.88
CA ILE A 77 5.67 -5.34 22.16
C ILE A 77 5.08 -6.72 21.92
N MET A 78 4.19 -6.87 20.94
CA MET A 78 3.58 -8.17 20.60
C MET A 78 4.59 -9.22 20.16
N GLU A 79 5.63 -8.81 19.41
CA GLU A 79 6.76 -9.67 19.02
C GLU A 79 7.60 -10.07 20.23
N THR A 80 7.97 -9.11 21.08
CA THR A 80 8.80 -9.39 22.27
C THR A 80 8.09 -10.27 23.30
N CYS A 81 6.76 -10.15 23.43
CA CYS A 81 5.96 -10.97 24.33
C CYS A 81 5.68 -12.39 23.82
N GLY A 82 6.05 -12.73 22.58
CA GLY A 82 5.85 -14.07 22.01
C GLY A 82 4.38 -14.42 21.69
N PHE A 83 3.46 -13.43 21.73
CA PHE A 83 2.04 -13.69 21.43
C PHE A 83 1.82 -14.19 20.00
N LEU A 84 2.67 -13.75 19.07
CA LEU A 84 2.59 -14.10 17.66
C LEU A 84 3.01 -15.53 17.37
N GLU A 85 4.06 -16.01 18.03
CA GLU A 85 4.55 -17.38 17.92
C GLU A 85 3.49 -18.38 18.41
N VAL A 86 2.85 -18.09 19.54
CA VAL A 86 1.78 -18.93 20.10
C VAL A 86 0.55 -18.97 19.18
N LEU A 87 0.15 -17.82 18.60
CA LEU A 87 -0.97 -17.78 17.65
C LEU A 87 -0.66 -18.60 16.39
N LEU A 88 0.59 -18.55 15.93
CA LEU A 88 1.05 -19.28 14.76
C LEU A 88 1.06 -20.79 14.97
N GLU A 89 1.67 -21.28 16.04
CA GLU A 89 1.75 -22.72 16.29
C GLU A 89 0.35 -23.35 16.21
N ARG A 90 -0.66 -22.66 16.75
CA ARG A 90 -2.06 -23.09 16.70
C ARG A 90 -2.67 -23.01 15.30
N LEU A 91 -2.30 -22.01 14.50
CA LEU A 91 -2.75 -21.88 13.11
C LEU A 91 -2.11 -22.92 12.18
N LEU A 92 -0.79 -23.13 12.29
CA LEU A 92 -0.03 -24.05 11.43
C LEU A 92 -0.32 -25.52 11.70
N GLN A 93 -0.71 -25.91 12.92
CA GLN A 93 -1.08 -27.29 13.25
C GLN A 93 -2.16 -27.88 12.32
N LYS A 94 -3.00 -27.04 11.72
CA LYS A 94 -4.08 -27.46 10.82
C LYS A 94 -3.73 -27.38 9.33
N VAL A 95 -2.59 -26.81 8.98
CA VAL A 95 -2.22 -26.55 7.60
C VAL A 95 -1.27 -27.63 7.09
N LYS A 96 -1.74 -28.44 6.14
CA LYS A 96 -0.96 -29.54 5.53
C LYS A 96 -0.79 -29.45 4.02
N SER A 97 -1.29 -28.37 3.40
CA SER A 97 -1.26 -28.19 1.94
C SER A 97 -0.83 -26.77 1.58
N LEU A 98 -0.26 -26.60 0.39
CA LEU A 98 0.15 -25.29 -0.12
C LEU A 98 -1.00 -24.28 -0.16
N PHE A 99 -2.19 -24.73 -0.55
CA PHE A 99 -3.40 -23.92 -0.50
C PHE A 99 -3.75 -23.49 0.93
N GLY A 100 -3.65 -24.41 1.90
CA GLY A 100 -3.85 -24.07 3.30
C GLY A 100 -2.79 -23.10 3.84
N LEU A 101 -1.55 -23.20 3.34
CA LEU A 101 -0.44 -22.34 3.74
C LEU A 101 -0.63 -20.91 3.24
N VAL A 102 -0.93 -20.75 1.94
CA VAL A 102 -1.30 -19.45 1.35
C VAL A 102 -2.58 -18.91 1.99
N GLY A 103 -3.59 -19.76 2.21
CA GLY A 103 -4.82 -19.40 2.93
C GLY A 103 -4.58 -18.87 4.33
N ALA A 104 -3.68 -19.50 5.08
CA ALA A 104 -3.31 -19.05 6.42
C ALA A 104 -2.62 -17.68 6.38
N VAL A 105 -1.70 -17.45 5.44
CA VAL A 105 -1.06 -16.13 5.27
C VAL A 105 -2.10 -15.07 4.93
N VAL A 106 -2.97 -15.30 3.94
CA VAL A 106 -4.01 -14.35 3.53
C VAL A 106 -4.92 -14.00 4.69
N PHE A 107 -5.40 -15.02 5.41
CA PHE A 107 -6.26 -14.82 6.57
C PHE A 107 -5.54 -14.07 7.69
N SER A 108 -4.29 -14.43 7.99
CA SER A 108 -3.47 -13.74 8.99
C SER A 108 -3.23 -12.27 8.61
N CYS A 109 -2.98 -11.95 7.35
CA CYS A 109 -2.80 -10.57 6.90
C CYS A 109 -4.08 -9.75 7.06
N ILE A 110 -5.23 -10.28 6.61
CA ILE A 110 -6.54 -9.62 6.76
C ILE A 110 -6.89 -9.44 8.24
N PHE A 111 -6.72 -10.49 9.04
CA PHE A 111 -6.96 -10.44 10.48
C PHE A 111 -6.07 -9.37 11.14
N THR A 112 -4.79 -9.36 10.79
CA THR A 112 -3.86 -8.37 11.33
C THR A 112 -4.27 -6.96 10.92
N ASN A 113 -4.62 -6.71 9.66
CA ASN A 113 -5.10 -5.40 9.22
C ASN A 113 -6.40 -4.95 9.90
N LEU A 114 -7.29 -5.88 10.25
CA LEU A 114 -8.54 -5.57 10.92
C LEU A 114 -8.33 -5.18 12.38
N PHE A 115 -7.42 -5.86 13.08
CA PHE A 115 -7.19 -5.64 14.52
C PHE A 115 -6.07 -4.65 14.81
N LEU A 116 -5.09 -4.51 13.92
CA LEU A 116 -3.95 -3.61 14.06
C LEU A 116 -4.15 -2.40 13.16
N GLY A 117 -3.83 -1.22 13.68
CA GLY A 117 -4.03 0.06 12.99
C GLY A 117 -2.97 0.36 11.92
N ASP A 118 -2.13 -0.59 11.53
CA ASP A 118 -1.05 -0.33 10.58
C ASP A 118 -0.68 -1.53 9.70
N GLN A 119 -0.43 -1.23 8.42
CA GLN A 119 -0.10 -2.20 7.38
C GLN A 119 1.26 -2.88 7.57
N TYR A 120 2.25 -2.20 8.14
CA TYR A 120 3.60 -2.77 8.30
C TYR A 120 3.56 -4.06 9.11
N LEU A 121 2.74 -4.09 10.16
CA LEU A 121 2.57 -5.28 11.00
C LEU A 121 1.82 -6.40 10.28
N ALA A 122 0.87 -6.06 9.41
CA ALA A 122 0.17 -7.04 8.59
C ALA A 122 1.05 -7.69 7.50
N LEU A 123 2.19 -7.08 7.15
CA LEU A 123 3.16 -7.64 6.21
C LEU A 123 4.31 -8.34 6.93
N VAL A 124 4.99 -7.64 7.84
CA VAL A 124 6.23 -8.13 8.45
C VAL A 124 5.94 -9.31 9.38
N MET A 125 4.84 -9.26 10.13
CA MET A 125 4.57 -10.32 11.09
C MET A 125 4.18 -11.60 10.39
N PRO A 126 3.14 -11.68 9.53
CA PRO A 126 2.89 -12.89 8.76
C PRO A 126 4.10 -13.32 7.90
N GLY A 127 4.87 -12.39 7.35
CA GLY A 127 6.05 -12.72 6.57
C GLY A 127 7.15 -13.43 7.36
N ARG A 128 7.51 -12.94 8.56
CA ARG A 128 8.46 -13.63 9.45
C ARG A 128 7.89 -14.94 9.97
N LEU A 129 6.61 -14.92 10.29
CA LEU A 129 5.90 -15.98 10.97
C LEU A 129 5.72 -17.23 10.07
N PHE A 130 5.37 -17.04 8.80
CA PHE A 130 5.16 -18.15 7.86
C PHE A 130 6.43 -18.55 7.10
N ARG A 131 7.52 -17.77 7.18
CA ARG A 131 8.77 -18.08 6.46
C ARG A 131 9.30 -19.50 6.71
N PRO A 132 9.43 -20.00 7.95
CA PRO A 132 9.89 -21.37 8.17
C PRO A 132 8.98 -22.41 7.52
N ALA A 133 7.66 -22.21 7.60
CA ALA A 133 6.69 -23.12 7.00
C ALA A 133 6.76 -23.15 5.46
N PHE A 134 7.16 -22.06 4.80
CA PHE A 134 7.43 -22.05 3.35
C PHE A 134 8.79 -22.69 3.02
N ASP A 135 9.83 -22.43 3.81
CA ASP A 135 11.18 -22.98 3.59
C ASP A 135 11.25 -24.52 3.76
N ASP A 136 10.40 -25.04 4.66
CA ASP A 136 10.23 -26.47 4.93
C ASP A 136 9.19 -27.14 4.03
N TYR A 137 8.37 -26.37 3.30
CA TYR A 137 7.35 -26.94 2.44
C TYR A 137 7.96 -27.57 1.18
N GLU A 138 7.84 -28.89 1.10
CA GLU A 138 8.27 -29.69 -0.04
C GLU A 138 7.11 -30.47 -0.63
N LYS A 139 7.02 -30.50 -1.97
CA LYS A 139 6.05 -31.29 -2.71
C LYS A 139 6.71 -31.92 -3.92
N ASP A 140 6.56 -33.23 -4.08
CA ASP A 140 7.09 -34.00 -5.20
C ASP A 140 8.62 -33.82 -5.41
N GLY A 141 9.38 -33.67 -4.31
CA GLY A 141 10.84 -33.48 -4.37
C GLY A 141 11.30 -32.06 -4.72
N ARG A 142 10.38 -31.08 -4.72
CA ARG A 142 10.64 -29.67 -5.02
C ARG A 142 10.23 -28.79 -3.85
N LYS A 143 11.05 -27.79 -3.55
CA LYS A 143 10.74 -26.74 -2.57
C LYS A 143 10.00 -25.59 -3.23
N VAL A 144 9.14 -24.92 -2.48
CA VAL A 144 8.49 -23.70 -2.94
C VAL A 144 9.45 -22.50 -2.80
N ASP A 145 9.42 -21.58 -3.76
CA ASP A 145 10.25 -20.37 -3.70
C ASP A 145 9.64 -19.34 -2.72
N ALA A 146 10.49 -18.63 -1.97
CA ALA A 146 10.09 -17.56 -1.05
C ALA A 146 9.31 -16.43 -1.74
N ARG A 147 9.43 -16.29 -3.07
CA ARG A 147 8.61 -15.40 -3.90
C ARG A 147 7.11 -15.64 -3.70
N LEU A 148 6.67 -16.88 -3.46
CA LEU A 148 5.25 -17.16 -3.23
C LEU A 148 4.76 -16.51 -1.93
N LEU A 149 5.56 -16.57 -0.87
CA LEU A 149 5.24 -15.91 0.40
C LEU A 149 5.18 -14.39 0.20
N SER A 150 6.21 -13.80 -0.41
CA SER A 150 6.24 -12.36 -0.68
C SER A 150 5.05 -11.90 -1.53
N ARG A 151 4.72 -12.62 -2.61
CA ARG A 151 3.54 -12.35 -3.42
C ARG A 151 2.25 -12.44 -2.61
N THR A 152 2.11 -13.46 -1.78
CA THR A 152 0.90 -13.67 -0.96
C THR A 152 0.73 -12.54 0.07
N LEU A 153 1.82 -12.05 0.67
CA LEU A 153 1.80 -10.92 1.59
C LEU A 153 1.33 -9.64 0.89
N GLU A 154 1.85 -9.35 -0.31
CA GLU A 154 1.41 -8.19 -1.08
C GLU A 154 -0.04 -8.32 -1.56
N ASP A 155 -0.42 -9.50 -2.03
CA ASP A 155 -1.77 -9.77 -2.53
C ASP A 155 -2.84 -9.63 -1.42
N SER A 156 -2.46 -9.74 -0.15
CA SER A 156 -3.38 -9.69 1.00
C SER A 156 -3.13 -8.52 1.95
N GLY A 157 -1.97 -8.44 2.60
CA GLY A 157 -1.64 -7.42 3.59
C GLY A 157 -1.67 -6.00 3.04
N THR A 158 -1.11 -5.77 1.84
CA THR A 158 -1.09 -4.44 1.25
C THR A 158 -2.47 -3.99 0.80
N LEU A 159 -3.19 -4.87 0.11
CA LEU A 159 -4.46 -4.50 -0.50
C LEU A 159 -5.61 -4.37 0.50
N THR A 160 -5.57 -5.10 1.61
CA THR A 160 -6.70 -5.09 2.57
C THR A 160 -6.59 -4.00 3.63
N SER A 161 -5.41 -3.40 3.79
CA SER A 161 -5.14 -2.33 4.77
C SER A 161 -6.08 -1.12 4.63
N VAL A 162 -6.26 -0.64 3.40
CA VAL A 162 -7.11 0.53 3.10
C VAL A 162 -8.60 0.30 3.38
N LEU A 163 -9.04 -0.96 3.50
CA LEU A 163 -10.46 -1.27 3.75
C LEU A 163 -10.85 -1.05 5.21
N VAL A 164 -9.88 -0.83 6.09
CA VAL A 164 -10.08 -0.73 7.54
C VAL A 164 -10.00 0.75 7.96
N PRO A 165 -11.08 1.35 8.49
CA PRO A 165 -11.15 2.80 8.74
C PRO A 165 -10.08 3.33 9.71
N TRP A 166 -9.70 2.52 10.68
CA TRP A 166 -8.70 2.85 11.71
C TRP A 166 -7.28 2.42 11.33
N ASN A 167 -7.08 1.87 10.13
CA ASN A 167 -5.75 1.59 9.61
C ASN A 167 -5.19 2.85 8.94
N THR A 168 -3.87 3.04 8.98
CA THR A 168 -3.16 4.20 8.42
C THR A 168 -3.52 4.46 6.95
N CYS A 169 -3.58 3.43 6.10
CA CYS A 169 -3.96 3.59 4.69
C CYS A 169 -5.44 3.96 4.53
N GLY A 170 -6.31 3.41 5.39
CA GLY A 170 -7.74 3.71 5.39
C GLY A 170 -8.01 5.16 5.77
N ALA A 171 -7.37 5.63 6.85
CA ALA A 171 -7.41 7.00 7.33
C ALA A 171 -6.89 7.98 6.27
N TYR A 172 -5.72 7.71 5.69
CA TYR A 172 -5.15 8.52 4.62
C TYR A 172 -6.10 8.65 3.41
N ASN A 173 -6.61 7.53 2.89
CA ASN A 173 -7.50 7.57 1.72
C ASN A 173 -8.85 8.24 2.04
N SER A 174 -9.37 8.08 3.26
CA SER A 174 -10.58 8.79 3.67
C SER A 174 -10.36 10.31 3.73
N GLY A 175 -9.18 10.75 4.19
CA GLY A 175 -8.78 12.15 4.20
C GLY A 175 -8.59 12.73 2.81
N VAL A 176 -7.94 11.99 1.90
CA VAL A 176 -7.69 12.43 0.53
C VAL A 176 -8.98 12.47 -0.31
N LEU A 177 -9.84 11.47 -0.19
CA LEU A 177 -11.07 11.37 -0.97
C LEU A 177 -12.22 12.20 -0.37
N GLY A 178 -12.09 12.65 0.88
CA GLY A 178 -13.15 13.38 1.59
C GLY A 178 -14.39 12.53 1.90
N VAL A 179 -14.28 11.19 1.78
CA VAL A 179 -15.38 10.26 2.08
C VAL A 179 -14.94 9.20 3.09
N PRO A 180 -15.83 8.75 4.00
CA PRO A 180 -15.50 7.71 4.96
C PRO A 180 -15.09 6.40 4.27
N THR A 181 -14.19 5.63 4.89
CA THR A 181 -13.71 4.33 4.36
C THR A 181 -14.82 3.38 3.94
N LEU A 182 -15.86 3.24 4.77
CA LEU A 182 -16.99 2.35 4.45
C LEU A 182 -17.78 2.78 3.21
N SER A 183 -17.67 4.05 2.79
CA SER A 183 -18.33 4.56 1.59
C SER A 183 -17.57 4.21 0.31
N TYR A 184 -16.24 4.25 0.32
CA TYR A 184 -15.43 3.84 -0.84
C TYR A 184 -15.16 2.33 -0.89
N LEU A 185 -15.27 1.63 0.25
CA LEU A 185 -14.98 0.19 0.39
C LEU A 185 -15.66 -0.68 -0.69
N PRO A 186 -16.95 -0.51 -1.05
CA PRO A 186 -17.59 -1.32 -2.08
C PRO A 186 -16.94 -1.18 -3.47
N TYR A 187 -16.38 -0.01 -3.76
CA TYR A 187 -15.76 0.33 -5.03
C TYR A 187 -14.30 -0.13 -5.13
N ALA A 188 -13.69 -0.55 -4.02
CA ALA A 188 -12.32 -1.06 -3.96
C ALA A 188 -12.24 -2.54 -4.40
N PHE A 189 -12.79 -2.86 -5.58
CA PHE A 189 -12.94 -4.23 -6.08
C PHE A 189 -11.62 -5.02 -6.08
N LEU A 190 -10.55 -4.39 -6.53
CA LEU A 190 -9.24 -5.02 -6.62
C LEU A 190 -8.73 -5.49 -5.25
N ASN A 191 -9.08 -4.76 -4.20
CA ASN A 191 -8.51 -4.94 -2.87
C ASN A 191 -9.00 -6.22 -2.18
N TYR A 192 -10.27 -6.58 -2.38
CA TYR A 192 -10.81 -7.83 -1.85
C TYR A 192 -10.85 -8.96 -2.90
N LEU A 193 -10.83 -8.64 -4.20
CA LEU A 193 -10.78 -9.66 -5.24
C LEU A 193 -9.39 -10.28 -5.39
N ASN A 194 -8.31 -9.50 -5.27
CA ASN A 194 -6.96 -10.01 -5.48
C ASN A 194 -6.55 -11.13 -4.48
N PRO A 195 -6.83 -11.03 -3.16
CA PRO A 195 -6.62 -12.15 -2.25
C PRO A 195 -7.41 -13.42 -2.65
N LEU A 196 -8.64 -13.26 -3.16
CA LEU A 196 -9.46 -14.38 -3.63
C LEU A 196 -8.85 -15.02 -4.88
N VAL A 197 -8.40 -14.21 -5.84
CA VAL A 197 -7.72 -14.68 -7.05
C VAL A 197 -6.43 -15.42 -6.69
N ALA A 198 -5.62 -14.89 -5.77
CA ALA A 198 -4.41 -15.56 -5.28
C ALA A 198 -4.71 -16.96 -4.70
N LEU A 199 -5.80 -17.09 -3.94
CA LEU A 199 -6.24 -18.38 -3.40
C LEU A 199 -6.70 -19.34 -4.49
N VAL A 200 -7.49 -18.86 -5.47
CA VAL A 200 -7.94 -19.66 -6.61
C VAL A 200 -6.76 -20.13 -7.46
N MET A 201 -5.83 -19.24 -7.80
CA MET A 201 -4.60 -19.59 -8.53
C MET A 201 -3.78 -20.64 -7.79
N THR A 202 -3.60 -20.49 -6.47
CA THR A 202 -2.91 -21.48 -5.64
C THR A 202 -3.63 -22.83 -5.64
N ARG A 203 -4.97 -22.83 -5.59
CA ARG A 203 -5.78 -24.07 -5.62
C ARG A 203 -5.68 -24.81 -6.95
N LEU A 204 -5.56 -24.06 -8.05
CA LEU A 204 -5.41 -24.57 -9.40
C LEU A 204 -3.96 -24.93 -9.74
N GLY A 205 -3.00 -24.57 -8.89
CA GLY A 205 -1.57 -24.82 -9.14
C GLY A 205 -0.93 -23.84 -10.11
N ILE A 206 -1.58 -22.72 -10.41
CA ILE A 206 -1.15 -21.73 -11.42
C ILE A 206 -0.28 -20.67 -10.74
N GLY A 207 0.88 -20.38 -11.34
CA GLY A 207 1.76 -19.30 -10.88
C GLY A 207 2.45 -19.59 -9.55
N ILE A 208 2.73 -20.87 -9.26
CA ILE A 208 3.47 -21.32 -8.07
C ILE A 208 4.95 -21.48 -8.45
N PRO A 209 5.84 -20.61 -7.93
CA PRO A 209 7.27 -20.72 -8.20
C PRO A 209 7.87 -21.88 -7.38
N TRP A 210 8.56 -22.79 -8.07
CA TRP A 210 9.26 -23.91 -7.47
C TRP A 210 10.76 -23.72 -7.64
N LEU A 211 11.52 -24.07 -6.60
CA LEU A 211 12.96 -24.16 -6.68
C LEU A 211 13.34 -25.48 -7.37
N GLN A 212 14.16 -25.41 -8.42
CA GLN A 212 14.71 -26.62 -9.03
C GLN A 212 15.71 -27.28 -8.07
N LYS A 213 15.90 -28.60 -8.24
CA LYS A 213 16.80 -29.43 -7.44
C LYS A 213 18.26 -28.93 -7.41
N ASN A 214 18.64 -28.01 -8.31
CA ASN A 214 19.98 -27.42 -8.46
C ASN A 214 20.01 -25.87 -8.40
N GLY A 215 19.17 -25.22 -7.58
CA GLY A 215 19.39 -23.82 -7.19
C GLY A 215 19.17 -22.74 -8.25
N GLU A 216 18.74 -23.09 -9.46
CA GLU A 216 18.36 -22.13 -10.50
C GLU A 216 16.83 -21.95 -10.53
N THR A 217 16.39 -20.70 -10.39
CA THR A 217 14.98 -20.32 -10.36
C THR A 217 14.38 -20.42 -11.76
N GLU A 218 13.30 -21.21 -11.91
CA GLU A 218 12.54 -21.31 -13.16
C GLU A 218 11.85 -19.96 -13.45
N ALA A 219 12.20 -19.33 -14.58
CA ALA A 219 11.52 -18.14 -15.05
C ALA A 219 10.10 -18.52 -15.47
N ALA A 220 9.11 -17.90 -14.82
CA ALA A 220 7.69 -18.17 -15.00
C ALA A 220 7.28 -18.07 -16.49
N GLY A 221 6.69 -19.15 -16.99
CA GLY A 221 5.86 -19.18 -18.21
C GLY A 221 4.38 -19.15 -17.88
#